data_AF-A0AAZ1XYG1-F1
#
_entry.id   AF-A0AAZ1XYG1-F1
#
_cell.length_a   1.000
_cell.length_b   1.000
_cell.length_c   1.000
_cell.angle_alpha   90.00
_cell.angle_beta   90.00
_cell.angle_gamma   90.00
#
_symmetry.space_group_name_H-M   'P 1'
#
loop_
_entity.id
_entity.type
_entity.pdbx_description
1 polymer ?
#
loop_
_entity_poly.entity_id
_entity_poly.type
_entity_poly.pdbx_seq_one_letter_code
_entity_poly.pdbx_strand_id
1 'polypeptide(L)'
;MFRPDLSPAGSNKRHKEVLTLGFWADYLLDCEEKATAVCLEDLMMFATGLTAVPPAGMTPPPRIQFLSVSPFPVSNTCANTLKLPICDSYSIFKANMDFGIQNAPGFGCS
;
A
#
# COMPACT_ATOMS: atom_id res chain seq x y z
N MET A 1 3.67 -11.17 -4.65
CA MET A 1 3.24 -10.59 -3.36
C MET A 1 4.27 -9.58 -2.91
N PHE A 2 3.85 -8.42 -2.39
CA PHE A 2 4.74 -7.32 -2.01
C PHE A 2 5.67 -7.74 -0.86
N ARG A 3 6.97 -7.43 -0.96
CA ARG A 3 7.97 -7.75 0.07
C ARG A 3 8.26 -6.52 0.94
N PRO A 4 8.11 -6.59 2.28
CA PRO A 4 8.36 -5.44 3.13
C PRO A 4 9.86 -5.24 3.42
N ASP A 5 10.33 -4.01 3.26
CA ASP A 5 11.66 -3.55 3.66
C ASP A 5 11.58 -3.03 5.12
N LEU A 6 11.95 -3.87 6.08
CA LEU A 6 11.74 -3.59 7.50
C LEU A 6 13.03 -3.12 8.22
N SER A 7 12.91 -2.17 9.14
CA SER A 7 13.98 -1.68 10.03
C SER A 7 14.57 -2.81 10.90
N PRO A 8 15.77 -2.71 11.50
CA PRO A 8 16.33 -3.79 12.33
C PRO A 8 15.39 -4.31 13.43
N ALA A 9 15.46 -5.61 13.70
CA ALA A 9 14.66 -6.25 14.76
C ALA A 9 14.93 -5.61 16.14
N GLY A 10 13.89 -5.47 16.95
CA GLY A 10 13.96 -4.82 18.27
C GLY A 10 13.92 -3.29 18.26
N SER A 11 13.94 -2.64 17.10
CA SER A 11 13.79 -1.18 17.01
C SER A 11 12.34 -0.73 17.20
N ASN A 12 12.13 0.47 17.76
CA ASN A 12 10.81 1.10 17.85
C ASN A 12 10.16 1.27 16.46
N LYS A 13 10.97 1.48 15.41
CA LYS A 13 10.50 1.53 14.02
C LYS A 13 9.92 0.18 13.59
N ARG A 14 10.62 -0.93 13.82
CA ARG A 14 10.16 -2.28 13.48
C ARG A 14 8.78 -2.59 14.06
N HIS A 15 8.53 -2.22 15.32
CA HIS A 15 7.21 -2.46 15.94
C HIS A 15 6.08 -1.74 15.19
N LYS A 16 6.29 -0.48 14.81
CA LYS A 16 5.30 0.30 14.04
C LYS A 16 5.11 -0.24 12.62
N GLU A 17 6.19 -0.67 11.98
CA GLU A 17 6.16 -1.27 10.65
C GLU A 17 5.39 -2.60 10.63
N VAL A 18 5.59 -3.46 11.64
CA VAL A 18 4.86 -4.73 11.79
C VAL A 18 3.37 -4.48 12.03
N LEU A 19 3.01 -3.50 12.87
CA LEU A 19 1.61 -3.10 13.05
C LEU A 19 0.99 -2.61 11.73
N THR A 20 1.73 -1.77 10.99
CA THR A 20 1.30 -1.27 9.68
C THR A 20 1.12 -2.40 8.65
N LEU A 21 1.94 -3.46 8.72
CA LEU A 21 1.74 -4.67 7.90
C LEU A 21 0.48 -5.44 8.28
N GLY A 22 0.11 -5.47 9.56
CA GLY A 22 -1.19 -6.00 9.99
C GLY A 22 -2.34 -5.24 9.35
N PHE A 23 -2.32 -3.91 9.47
CA PHE A 23 -3.32 -3.05 8.82
C PHE A 23 -3.36 -3.21 7.30
N TRP A 24 -2.20 -3.40 6.66
CA TRP A 24 -2.15 -3.69 5.23
C TRP A 24 -2.82 -5.00 4.85
N ALA A 25 -2.60 -6.07 5.63
CA ALA A 25 -3.25 -7.35 5.39
C ALA A 25 -4.77 -7.24 5.55
N ASP A 26 -5.24 -6.56 6.60
CA ASP A 26 -6.66 -6.30 6.84
C ASP A 26 -7.28 -5.46 5.72
N TYR A 27 -6.56 -4.43 5.24
CA TYR A 27 -7.01 -3.59 4.13
C TYR A 27 -7.16 -4.36 2.82
N LEU A 28 -6.24 -5.30 2.52
CA LEU A 28 -6.35 -6.16 1.34
C LEU A 28 -7.59 -7.06 1.42
N LEU A 29 -7.90 -7.62 2.59
CA LEU A 29 -9.10 -8.41 2.81
C LEU A 29 -10.36 -7.55 2.62
N ASP A 30 -10.40 -6.35 3.20
CA ASP A 30 -11.52 -5.43 3.01
C ASP A 30 -11.69 -5.04 1.53
N CYS A 31 -10.60 -4.89 0.75
CA CYS A 31 -10.68 -4.65 -0.70
C CYS A 31 -11.33 -5.84 -1.43
N GLU A 32 -10.97 -7.08 -1.09
CA GLU A 32 -11.58 -8.29 -1.66
C GLU A 32 -13.07 -8.40 -1.32
N GLU A 33 -13.44 -8.03 -0.10
CA GLU A 33 -14.83 -8.01 0.37
C GLU A 33 -15.63 -6.77 -0.09
N LYS A 34 -15.00 -5.86 -0.84
CA LYS A 34 -15.58 -4.59 -1.31
C LYS A 34 -16.06 -3.70 -0.14
N ALA A 35 -15.36 -3.76 0.98
CA ALA A 35 -15.59 -2.97 2.18
C ALA A 35 -14.76 -1.67 2.21
N THR A 36 -13.92 -1.42 1.21
CA THR A 36 -13.14 -0.18 0.99
C THR A 36 -13.72 0.63 -0.16
N ALA A 37 -13.30 1.90 -0.28
CA ALA A 37 -13.63 2.73 -1.45
C ALA A 37 -12.76 2.43 -2.69
N VAL A 38 -11.77 1.55 -2.54
CA VAL A 38 -10.74 1.20 -3.54
C VAL A 38 -10.75 -0.31 -3.76
N CYS A 39 -10.82 -0.78 -5.02
CA CYS A 39 -10.73 -2.21 -5.31
C CYS A 39 -9.26 -2.68 -5.47
N LEU A 40 -9.05 -4.00 -5.59
CA LEU A 40 -7.71 -4.55 -5.79
C LEU A 40 -7.07 -4.07 -7.10
N GLU A 41 -7.84 -3.88 -8.17
CA GLU A 41 -7.34 -3.37 -9.45
C GLU A 41 -6.84 -1.92 -9.32
N ASP A 42 -7.58 -1.07 -8.60
CA ASP A 42 -7.17 0.31 -8.33
C ASP A 42 -5.87 0.35 -7.51
N LEU A 43 -5.80 -0.47 -6.46
CA LEU A 43 -4.61 -0.61 -5.64
C LEU A 43 -3.41 -1.09 -6.45
N MET A 44 -3.59 -2.09 -7.32
CA MET A 44 -2.55 -2.61 -8.20
C MET A 44 -2.07 -1.56 -9.19
N MET A 45 -3.01 -0.84 -9.81
CA MET A 45 -2.72 0.25 -10.74
C MET A 45 -1.96 1.38 -10.03
N PHE A 46 -2.33 1.72 -8.79
CA PHE A 46 -1.63 2.73 -8.00
C PHE A 46 -0.21 2.29 -7.66
N ALA A 47 -0.04 1.06 -7.20
CA ALA A 47 1.25 0.56 -6.71
C ALA A 47 2.25 0.23 -7.84
N THR A 48 1.75 -0.21 -9.00
CA THR A 48 2.58 -0.82 -10.04
C THR A 48 2.34 -0.25 -11.45
N GLY A 49 1.29 0.55 -11.65
CA GLY A 49 0.88 1.01 -12.99
C GLY A 49 0.22 -0.07 -13.84
N LEU A 50 -0.13 -1.22 -13.24
CA LEU A 50 -0.78 -2.36 -13.88
C LEU A 50 -2.00 -2.77 -13.06
N THR A 51 -3.09 -3.14 -13.72
CA THR A 51 -4.32 -3.59 -13.04
C THR A 51 -4.23 -5.04 -12.53
N ALA A 52 -3.25 -5.81 -13.01
CA ALA A 52 -3.01 -7.19 -12.61
C ALA A 52 -1.53 -7.56 -12.69
N VAL A 53 -1.14 -8.63 -11.98
CA VAL A 53 0.22 -9.16 -12.05
C VAL A 53 0.43 -9.87 -13.40
N PRO A 54 1.47 -9.52 -14.20
CA PRO A 54 1.76 -10.22 -15.44
C PRO A 54 2.09 -11.70 -15.20
N PRO A 55 1.80 -12.62 -16.14
CA PRO A 55 2.15 -14.04 -16.01
C PRO A 55 3.65 -14.30 -15.79
N ALA A 56 4.50 -13.44 -16.33
CA ALA A 56 5.96 -13.49 -16.15
C ALA A 56 6.42 -12.95 -14.78
N GLY A 57 5.50 -12.44 -13.95
CA GLY A 57 5.81 -11.70 -12.73
C GLY A 57 6.19 -10.24 -13.02
N MET A 58 6.70 -9.56 -11.98
CA MET A 58 7.16 -8.18 -12.05
C MET A 58 8.65 -8.09 -11.74
N THR A 59 9.37 -7.29 -12.53
CA THR A 59 10.79 -7.03 -12.35
C THR A 59 11.01 -5.51 -12.36
N PRO A 60 11.43 -4.88 -11.23
CA PRO A 60 11.75 -5.51 -9.94
C PRO A 60 10.51 -6.09 -9.23
N PRO A 61 10.68 -7.04 -8.30
CA PRO A 61 9.55 -7.55 -7.51
C PRO A 61 8.94 -6.43 -6.65
N PRO A 62 7.61 -6.43 -6.42
CA PRO A 62 6.97 -5.35 -5.67
C PRO A 62 7.44 -5.30 -4.22
N ARG A 63 7.61 -4.08 -3.70
CA ARG A 63 8.14 -3.82 -2.35
C ARG A 63 7.21 -2.93 -1.54
N ILE A 64 7.18 -3.17 -0.24
CA ILE A 64 6.55 -2.29 0.75
C ILE A 64 7.64 -1.56 1.52
N GLN A 65 7.48 -0.24 1.61
CA GLN A 65 8.24 0.61 2.53
C GLN A 65 7.26 1.36 3.43
N PHE A 66 7.78 2.09 4.41
CA PHE A 66 6.96 2.74 5.43
C PHE A 66 7.25 4.24 5.48
N LEU A 67 6.20 5.04 5.64
CA LEU A 67 6.24 6.49 5.69
C LEU A 67 5.81 6.98 7.06
N SER A 68 6.61 7.86 7.65
CA SER A 68 6.26 8.60 8.87
C SER A 68 5.96 10.08 8.62
N VAL A 69 6.18 10.57 7.39
CA VAL A 69 6.15 12.00 7.04
C VAL A 69 4.90 12.43 6.30
N SER A 70 4.07 11.48 5.86
CA SER A 70 2.83 11.72 5.12
C SER A 70 1.75 10.79 5.66
N PRO A 71 0.51 11.26 5.81
CA PRO A 71 -0.61 10.39 6.15
C PRO A 71 -1.03 9.49 4.99
N PHE A 72 -0.71 9.85 3.74
CA PHE A 72 -1.18 9.14 2.55
C PHE A 72 -0.14 8.18 1.99
N PRO A 73 -0.57 7.07 1.35
CA PRO A 73 0.33 6.19 0.63
C PRO A 73 1.02 6.91 -0.54
N VAL A 74 2.22 6.43 -0.88
CA VAL A 74 2.97 6.92 -2.04
C VAL A 74 3.44 5.73 -2.84
N SER A 75 3.32 5.79 -4.16
CA SER A 75 3.86 4.77 -5.06
C SER A 75 5.04 5.29 -5.86
N ASN A 76 5.95 4.39 -6.21
CA ASN A 76 6.92 4.54 -7.27
C ASN A 76 6.77 3.33 -8.19
N THR A 77 5.98 3.50 -9.25
CA THR A 77 5.62 2.42 -10.18
C THR A 77 6.83 1.91 -10.95
N CYS A 78 7.77 2.78 -11.34
CA CYS A 78 9.03 2.37 -11.99
C CYS A 78 9.86 1.42 -11.11
N ALA A 79 9.81 1.59 -9.79
CA ALA A 79 10.51 0.75 -8.82
C ALA A 79 9.62 -0.33 -8.18
N ASN A 80 8.36 -0.48 -8.63
CA ASN A 80 7.33 -1.31 -7.99
C ASN A 80 7.28 -1.16 -6.46
N THR A 81 7.44 0.06 -5.96
CA THR A 81 7.50 0.34 -4.52
C THR A 81 6.24 1.04 -4.06
N LEU A 82 5.51 0.40 -3.16
CA LEU A 82 4.41 0.99 -2.42
C LEU A 82 4.92 1.41 -1.04
N LYS A 83 4.65 2.65 -0.65
CA LYS A 83 5.01 3.15 0.67
C LYS A 83 3.75 3.37 1.49
N LEU A 84 3.64 2.65 2.60
CA LEU A 84 2.48 2.65 3.48
C LEU A 84 2.63 3.70 4.59
N PRO A 85 1.57 4.45 4.92
CA PRO A 85 1.60 5.39 6.03
C PRO A 85 1.59 4.65 7.38
N ILE A 86 2.51 5.02 8.27
CA ILE A 86 2.50 4.57 9.66
C ILE A 86 1.47 5.41 10.43
N CYS A 87 0.50 4.76 11.07
CA CYS A 87 -0.51 5.39 11.89
C CYS A 87 -0.90 4.49 13.08
N ASP A 88 -1.72 5.02 13.98
CA ASP A 88 -1.99 4.39 15.28
C ASP A 88 -3.25 3.49 15.27
N SER A 89 -4.05 3.49 14.21
CA SER A 89 -5.25 2.64 14.09
C SER A 89 -5.54 2.21 12.65
N TYR A 90 -6.21 1.06 12.53
CA TYR A 90 -6.67 0.54 11.24
C TYR A 90 -7.67 1.49 10.54
N SER A 91 -8.59 2.11 11.29
CA SER A 91 -9.58 3.02 10.71
C SER A 91 -8.92 4.24 10.03
N ILE A 92 -7.87 4.80 10.64
CA ILE A 92 -7.09 5.90 10.05
C ILE A 92 -6.30 5.38 8.86
N PHE A 93 -5.68 4.21 8.97
CA PHE A 93 -4.95 3.58 7.87
C PHE A 93 -5.84 3.43 6.63
N LYS A 94 -7.01 2.80 6.79
CA LYS A 94 -7.99 2.57 5.72
C LYS A 94 -8.45 3.87 5.07
N ALA A 95 -8.85 4.86 5.87
CA ALA A 95 -9.29 6.16 5.34
C ALA A 95 -8.20 6.88 4.54
N ASN A 96 -6.96 6.84 5.02
CA ASN A 96 -5.82 7.43 4.34
C ASN A 96 -5.44 6.70 3.05
N MET A 97 -5.53 5.37 3.05
CA MET A 97 -5.28 4.53 1.88
C MET A 97 -6.32 4.80 0.79
N ASP A 98 -7.61 4.77 1.15
CA ASP A 98 -8.73 5.06 0.25
C ASP A 98 -8.56 6.44 -0.38
N PHE A 99 -8.40 7.47 0.46
CA PHE A 99 -8.25 8.85 0.00
C PHE A 99 -7.01 9.02 -0.90
N GLY A 100 -5.86 8.49 -0.49
CA GLY A 100 -4.60 8.68 -1.21
C GLY A 100 -4.59 8.00 -2.58
N ILE A 101 -5.18 6.81 -2.69
CA ILE A 101 -5.25 6.07 -3.97
C ILE A 101 -6.25 6.75 -4.91
N GLN A 102 -7.45 7.11 -4.43
CA GLN A 102 -8.48 7.74 -5.27
C GLN A 102 -8.08 9.11 -5.81
N ASN A 103 -7.22 9.84 -5.09
CA ASN A 103 -6.78 11.19 -5.48
C ASN A 103 -5.39 11.20 -6.13
N ALA A 104 -4.83 10.04 -6.47
CA ALA A 104 -3.52 9.96 -7.11
C ALA A 104 -3.57 10.48 -8.56
N PRO A 105 -2.56 11.24 -9.03
CA PRO A 105 -2.51 11.69 -10.42
C PRO A 105 -2.52 10.49 -11.40
N GLY A 106 -3.50 10.45 -12.30
CA GLY A 106 -3.74 9.30 -13.21
C GLY A 106 -4.93 8.43 -12.80
N PHE A 107 -5.47 8.61 -11.59
CA PHE A 107 -6.79 8.13 -11.18
C PHE A 107 -7.79 9.26 -11.37
N GLY A 108 -8.41 9.29 -12.54
CA GLY A 108 -9.25 10.40 -12.97
C GLY A 108 -9.63 10.29 -14.44
N CYS A 109 -10.15 9.12 -14.83
CA CYS A 109 -11.01 9.06 -16.01
C CYS A 109 -12.46 9.10 -15.52
N SER A 110 -12.93 10.31 -15.23
CA SER A 110 -14.34 10.64 -15.41
C SER A 110 -14.61 10.91 -16.88
#